data_AF-A0A961Y1M6-F1
#
_entry.id   AF-A0A961Y1M6-F1
#
_cell.length_a   1.000
_cell.length_b   1.000
_cell.length_c   1.000
_cell.angle_alpha   90.00
_cell.angle_beta   90.00
_cell.angle_gamma   90.00
#
_symmetry.space_group_name_H-M   'P 1'
#
loop_
_entity.id
_entity.type
_entity.pdbx_description
1 polymer ?
#
loop_
_entity_poly.entity_id
_entity_poly.type
_entity_poly.pdbx_seq_one_letter_code
_entity_poly.pdbx_strand_id
1 'polypeptide(L)'
;MARPSKYKPEFAEQARKLCLLGATNTDLADFFNVSINTIDNWAAAHEAFLGALKVGKEEADNRVERSLYQRAVGYTFESEKVFCQQGAVVRAAIREHVPPDTTAQIFWLKNRRKDEWRDKQEHGITDKDGNDVLMSPVEAGQKTAFMLQKAAHQIKKVGPSDQ
;
A
#
# COMPACT_ATOMS: atom_id res chain seq x y z
N MET A 1 -13.64 -33.92 -9.41
CA MET A 1 -14.32 -32.76 -10.00
C MET A 1 -13.27 -31.93 -10.74
N ALA A 2 -13.47 -31.64 -12.02
CA ALA A 2 -12.47 -30.96 -12.85
C ALA A 2 -12.39 -29.46 -12.46
N ARG A 3 -11.17 -28.97 -12.22
CA ARG A 3 -10.88 -27.56 -11.94
C ARG A 3 -11.10 -26.74 -13.22
N PRO A 4 -12.06 -25.80 -13.27
CA PRO A 4 -12.30 -25.01 -14.47
C PRO A 4 -11.15 -24.01 -14.67
N SER A 5 -10.16 -24.37 -15.48
CA SER A 5 -8.98 -23.52 -15.77
C SER A 5 -9.20 -22.53 -16.91
N LYS A 6 -10.32 -22.63 -17.64
CA LYS A 6 -10.61 -21.78 -18.80
C LYS A 6 -11.19 -20.44 -18.35
N TYR A 7 -10.53 -19.37 -18.78
CA TYR A 7 -10.99 -17.99 -18.61
C TYR A 7 -12.36 -17.78 -19.28
N LYS A 8 -13.20 -16.97 -18.64
CA LYS A 8 -14.45 -16.45 -19.21
C LYS A 8 -14.46 -14.92 -19.09
N PRO A 9 -14.92 -14.18 -20.12
CA PRO A 9 -14.99 -12.71 -20.05
C PRO A 9 -15.78 -12.18 -18.84
N GLU A 10 -16.80 -12.91 -18.38
CA GLU A 10 -17.59 -12.58 -17.18
C GLU A 10 -16.76 -12.48 -15.90
N PHE A 11 -15.63 -13.20 -15.84
CA PHE A 11 -14.74 -13.18 -14.68
C PHE A 11 -14.08 -11.80 -14.49
N ALA A 12 -13.94 -10.99 -15.53
CA ALA A 12 -13.43 -9.62 -15.41
C ALA A 12 -14.34 -8.75 -14.54
N GLU A 13 -15.66 -8.78 -14.80
CA GLU A 13 -16.60 -8.01 -13.99
C GLU A 13 -16.73 -8.54 -12.55
N GLN A 14 -16.67 -9.86 -12.37
CA GLN A 14 -16.67 -10.46 -11.03
C GLN A 14 -15.41 -10.06 -10.24
N ALA A 15 -14.24 -10.16 -10.86
CA ALA A 15 -12.97 -9.77 -10.25
C ALA A 15 -12.94 -8.26 -9.93
N ARG A 16 -13.46 -7.40 -10.81
CA ARG A 16 -13.60 -5.96 -10.55
C ARG A 16 -14.43 -5.68 -9.31
N LYS A 17 -15.60 -6.32 -9.18
CA LYS A 17 -16.49 -6.15 -8.02
C LYS A 17 -15.84 -6.64 -6.72
N LEU A 18 -15.10 -7.75 -6.77
CA LEU A 18 -14.37 -8.27 -5.62
C LEU A 18 -13.23 -7.32 -5.22
N CYS A 19 -12.42 -6.84 -6.18
CA CYS A 19 -11.36 -5.88 -5.90
C CYS A 19 -11.91 -4.55 -5.36
N LEU A 20 -13.08 -4.09 -5.82
CA LEU A 20 -13.77 -2.92 -5.27
C LEU A 20 -14.10 -3.06 -3.77
N LEU A 21 -14.25 -4.29 -3.29
CA LEU A 21 -14.47 -4.62 -1.88
C LEU A 21 -13.15 -4.84 -1.12
N GLY A 22 -12.00 -4.65 -1.77
CA GLY A 22 -10.66 -4.84 -1.19
C GLY A 22 -10.09 -6.26 -1.33
N ALA A 23 -10.67 -7.11 -2.17
CA ALA A 23 -10.18 -8.47 -2.37
C ALA A 23 -8.77 -8.50 -3.01
N THR A 24 -7.91 -9.36 -2.47
CA THR A 24 -6.56 -9.63 -2.98
C THR A 24 -6.58 -10.70 -4.09
N ASN A 25 -5.45 -10.89 -4.78
CA ASN A 25 -5.34 -11.96 -5.77
C ASN A 25 -5.52 -13.35 -5.16
N THR A 26 -5.20 -13.53 -3.88
CA THR A 26 -5.45 -14.77 -3.13
C THR A 26 -6.95 -15.00 -2.97
N ASP A 27 -7.69 -13.98 -2.54
CA ASP A 27 -9.15 -14.06 -2.38
C ASP A 27 -9.85 -14.35 -3.71
N LEU A 28 -9.34 -13.78 -4.81
CA LEU A 28 -9.83 -14.09 -6.16
C LEU A 28 -9.55 -15.55 -6.53
N ALA A 29 -8.34 -16.04 -6.27
CA ALA A 29 -7.97 -17.43 -6.55
C ALA A 29 -8.88 -18.40 -5.80
N ASP A 30 -9.18 -18.12 -4.53
CA ASP A 30 -10.10 -18.90 -3.71
C ASP A 30 -11.54 -18.81 -4.24
N PHE A 31 -12.02 -17.61 -4.59
CA PHE A 31 -13.36 -17.41 -5.15
C PHE A 31 -13.58 -18.18 -6.46
N PHE A 32 -12.61 -18.11 -7.37
CA PHE A 32 -12.67 -18.82 -8.66
C PHE A 32 -12.25 -20.29 -8.57
N ASN A 33 -11.79 -20.75 -7.40
CA ASN A 33 -11.23 -22.08 -7.17
C ASN A 33 -10.07 -22.43 -8.13
N VAL A 34 -9.25 -21.43 -8.44
CA VAL A 34 -8.06 -21.53 -9.31
C VAL A 34 -6.80 -21.23 -8.51
N SER A 35 -5.61 -21.42 -9.11
CA SER A 35 -4.37 -21.04 -8.43
C SER A 35 -4.12 -19.56 -8.63
N ILE A 36 -3.35 -18.95 -7.74
CA ILE A 36 -2.92 -17.55 -7.90
C ILE A 36 -2.23 -17.36 -9.26
N ASN A 37 -1.36 -18.31 -9.66
CA ASN A 37 -0.73 -18.30 -10.99
C ASN A 37 -1.76 -18.29 -12.13
N THR A 38 -2.93 -18.89 -11.96
CA THR A 38 -4.00 -18.85 -12.98
C THR A 38 -4.58 -17.44 -13.10
N ILE A 39 -4.78 -16.74 -11.97
CA ILE A 39 -5.20 -15.33 -11.97
C ILE A 39 -4.16 -14.46 -12.65
N ASP A 40 -2.88 -14.65 -12.35
CA ASP A 40 -1.78 -13.90 -12.96
C ASP A 40 -1.68 -14.19 -14.47
N ASN A 41 -1.84 -15.45 -14.88
CA ASN A 41 -1.91 -15.83 -16.29
C ASN A 41 -3.10 -15.19 -17.01
N TRP A 42 -4.28 -15.14 -16.39
CA TRP A 42 -5.45 -14.47 -16.96
C TRP A 42 -5.20 -12.96 -17.09
N ALA A 43 -4.53 -12.35 -16.11
CA ALA A 43 -4.17 -10.94 -16.17
C ALA A 43 -3.12 -10.64 -17.27
N ALA A 44 -2.18 -11.54 -17.50
CA ALA A 44 -1.21 -11.41 -18.58
C ALA A 44 -1.82 -11.63 -19.98
N ALA A 45 -2.74 -12.60 -20.10
CA ALA A 45 -3.35 -12.98 -21.38
C ALA A 45 -4.55 -12.12 -21.78
N HIS A 46 -5.24 -11.50 -20.83
CA HIS A 46 -6.49 -10.76 -21.07
C HIS A 46 -6.43 -9.34 -20.49
N GLU A 47 -6.20 -8.36 -21.35
CA GLU A 47 -6.12 -6.94 -20.97
C GLU A 47 -7.38 -6.45 -20.25
N ALA A 48 -8.56 -6.91 -20.68
CA ALA A 48 -9.83 -6.55 -20.04
C ALA A 48 -9.89 -7.01 -18.58
N PHE A 49 -9.39 -8.22 -18.28
CA PHE A 49 -9.33 -8.74 -16.91
C PHE A 49 -8.33 -7.94 -16.06
N LEU A 50 -7.13 -7.68 -16.59
CA LEU A 50 -6.13 -6.86 -15.93
C LEU A 50 -6.63 -5.43 -15.65
N GLY A 51 -7.32 -4.82 -16.62
CA GLY A 51 -7.93 -3.51 -16.46
C GLY A 51 -8.97 -3.50 -15.34
N ALA A 52 -9.82 -4.52 -15.28
CA ALA A 52 -10.82 -4.67 -14.22
C ALA A 52 -10.18 -4.78 -12.82
N LEU A 53 -9.08 -5.53 -12.69
CA LEU A 53 -8.33 -5.64 -11.43
C LEU A 53 -7.73 -4.31 -11.01
N LYS A 54 -7.10 -3.58 -11.94
CA LYS A 54 -6.48 -2.28 -11.66
C LYS A 54 -7.51 -1.27 -11.17
N VAL A 55 -8.59 -1.10 -11.93
CA VAL A 55 -9.68 -0.17 -11.58
C VAL A 55 -10.31 -0.54 -10.23
N GLY A 56 -10.56 -1.82 -9.98
CA GLY A 56 -11.14 -2.26 -8.71
C GLY A 56 -10.24 -1.96 -7.51
N LYS A 57 -8.94 -2.21 -7.65
CA LYS A 57 -7.95 -1.95 -6.58
C LYS A 57 -7.72 -0.46 -6.34
N GLU A 58 -7.59 0.32 -7.40
CA GLU A 58 -7.43 1.77 -7.31
C GLU A 58 -8.61 2.42 -6.58
N GLU A 59 -9.85 1.99 -6.87
CA GLU A 59 -11.02 2.47 -6.16
C GLU A 59 -11.05 2.06 -4.67
N ALA A 60 -10.54 0.87 -4.35
CA ALA A 60 -10.40 0.44 -2.96
C ALA A 60 -9.38 1.31 -2.21
N ASP A 61 -8.22 1.56 -2.83
CA ASP A 61 -7.17 2.43 -2.29
C ASP A 61 -7.69 3.87 -2.12
N ASN A 62 -8.39 4.42 -3.11
CA ASN A 62 -9.02 5.74 -3.06
C ASN A 62 -9.99 5.90 -1.86
N ARG A 63 -10.71 4.84 -1.48
CA ARG A 63 -11.58 4.85 -0.29
C ARG A 63 -10.78 4.94 1.00
N VAL A 64 -9.67 4.22 1.08
CA VAL A 64 -8.75 4.29 2.22
C VAL A 64 -8.14 5.68 2.31
N GLU A 65 -7.68 6.25 1.19
CA GLU A 65 -7.13 7.60 1.16
C GLU A 65 -8.14 8.66 1.62
N ARG A 66 -9.39 8.60 1.14
CA ARG A 66 -10.45 9.51 1.58
C ARG A 66 -10.71 9.41 3.08
N SER A 67 -10.78 8.18 3.60
CA SER A 67 -11.00 7.90 5.01
C SER A 67 -9.83 8.40 5.86
N LEU A 68 -8.60 8.20 5.39
CA LEU A 68 -7.38 8.68 6.04
C LEU A 68 -7.35 10.20 6.09
N TYR A 69 -7.71 10.88 5.00
CA TYR A 69 -7.81 12.34 4.96
C TYR A 69 -8.83 12.86 5.98
N GLN A 70 -10.04 12.28 6.02
CA GLN A 70 -11.05 12.63 7.03
C GLN A 70 -10.52 12.45 8.45
N ARG A 71 -9.79 11.36 8.71
CA ARG A 71 -9.19 11.10 10.02
C ARG A 71 -8.04 12.07 10.33
N ALA A 72 -7.29 12.51 9.32
CA ALA A 72 -6.22 13.50 9.48
C ALA A 72 -6.76 14.91 9.80
N VAL A 73 -7.92 15.30 9.24
CA VAL A 73 -8.51 16.64 9.48
C VAL A 73 -9.57 16.66 10.59
N GLY A 74 -10.01 15.50 11.05
CA GLY A 74 -11.17 15.36 11.93
C GLY A 74 -12.49 15.52 11.17
N TYR A 75 -13.54 14.89 11.66
CA TYR A 75 -14.86 14.98 11.03
C TYR A 75 -15.98 14.81 12.06
N THR A 76 -17.20 15.17 11.66
CA THR A 76 -18.39 15.04 12.50
C THR A 76 -19.44 14.29 11.72
N PHE A 77 -20.10 13.33 12.36
CA PHE A 77 -21.14 12.51 11.75
C PHE A 77 -22.33 12.35 12.70
N GLU A 78 -23.49 12.05 12.13
CA GLU A 78 -24.69 11.72 12.90
C GLU A 78 -24.68 10.23 13.23
N SER A 79 -24.90 9.93 14.51
CA SER A 79 -24.90 8.59 15.08
C SER A 79 -26.23 8.39 15.81
N GLU A 80 -26.85 7.23 15.66
CA GLU A 80 -28.02 6.87 16.46
C GLU A 80 -27.57 5.96 17.61
N LYS A 81 -27.75 6.41 18.85
CA LYS A 81 -27.63 5.52 20.01
C LYS A 81 -28.99 4.92 20.33
N VAL A 82 -29.01 3.59 20.33
CA VAL A 82 -30.20 2.81 20.65
C VAL A 82 -30.15 2.47 22.13
N PHE A 83 -31.07 3.03 22.90
CA PHE A 83 -31.25 2.73 24.31
C PHE A 83 -32.46 1.82 24.48
N CYS A 84 -32.35 0.83 25.38
CA CYS A 84 -33.50 0.05 25.82
C CYS A 84 -33.91 0.58 27.20
N GLN A 85 -34.99 1.36 27.26
CA GLN A 85 -35.58 1.80 28.53
C GLN A 85 -36.94 1.13 28.71
N GLN A 86 -37.10 0.39 29.81
CA GLN A 86 -38.38 -0.21 30.22
C GLN A 86 -39.04 -1.07 29.12
N GLY A 87 -38.25 -1.83 28.36
CA GLY A 87 -38.73 -2.69 27.27
C GLY A 87 -39.04 -1.96 25.97
N ALA A 88 -38.93 -0.62 25.93
CA ALA A 88 -39.06 0.18 24.73
C ALA A 88 -37.69 0.56 24.14
N VAL A 89 -37.56 0.40 22.82
CA VAL A 89 -36.37 0.80 22.08
C VAL A 89 -36.49 2.29 21.74
N VAL A 90 -35.66 3.13 22.37
CA VAL A 90 -35.58 4.56 22.11
C VAL A 90 -34.33 4.84 21.26
N ARG A 91 -34.50 5.50 20.11
CA ARG A 91 -33.40 5.92 19.23
C ARG A 91 -33.18 7.42 19.41
N ALA A 92 -31.98 7.83 19.79
CA ALA A 92 -31.61 9.23 19.88
C ALA A 92 -30.52 9.55 18.84
N ALA A 93 -30.80 10.53 17.99
CA ALA A 93 -29.82 11.08 17.05
C ALA A 93 -28.83 11.97 17.81
N ILE A 94 -27.54 11.66 17.71
CA ILE A 94 -26.44 12.35 18.37
C ILE A 94 -25.44 12.76 17.29
N ARG A 95 -24.93 13.98 17.40
CA ARG A 95 -23.83 14.45 16.55
C ARG A 95 -22.51 14.14 17.23
N GLU A 96 -21.76 13.18 16.68
CA GLU A 96 -20.47 12.74 17.21
C GLU A 96 -19.32 13.37 16.42
N HIS A 97 -18.31 13.88 17.14
CA HIS A 97 -17.10 14.46 16.55
C HIS A 97 -15.90 13.54 16.77
N VAL A 98 -15.21 13.23 15.68
CA VAL A 98 -13.93 12.52 15.66
C VAL A 98 -12.83 13.56 15.52
N PRO A 99 -11.97 13.74 16.53
CA PRO A 99 -10.89 14.72 16.45
C PRO A 99 -9.84 14.30 15.40
N PRO A 100 -9.04 15.25 14.89
CA PRO A 100 -7.90 14.96 14.02
C PRO A 100 -6.91 13.97 14.65
N ASP A 101 -6.49 12.97 13.89
CA ASP A 101 -5.47 12.00 14.28
C ASP A 101 -4.08 12.49 13.86
N THR A 102 -3.18 12.65 14.83
CA THR A 102 -1.83 13.21 14.59
C THR A 102 -0.95 12.29 13.76
N THR A 103 -1.09 10.97 13.92
CA THR A 103 -0.35 9.98 13.13
C THR A 103 -0.77 10.02 11.66
N ALA A 104 -2.08 10.10 11.38
CA ALA A 104 -2.61 10.27 10.04
C ALA A 104 -2.10 11.57 9.38
N GLN A 105 -2.05 12.67 10.14
CA GLN A 105 -1.45 13.93 9.66
C GLN A 105 0.04 13.77 9.32
N ILE A 106 0.82 13.13 10.19
CA ILE A 106 2.25 12.88 9.96
C ILE A 106 2.47 12.06 8.69
N PHE A 107 1.75 10.94 8.52
CA PHE A 107 1.86 10.11 7.31
C PHE A 107 1.45 10.89 6.06
N TRP A 108 0.37 11.65 6.14
CA TRP A 108 -0.10 12.48 5.02
C TRP A 108 0.95 13.52 4.60
N LEU A 109 1.51 14.24 5.56
CA LEU A 109 2.52 15.28 5.30
C LEU A 109 3.84 14.68 4.82
N LYS A 110 4.26 13.53 5.37
CA LYS A 110 5.42 12.77 4.86
C LYS A 110 5.25 12.37 3.40
N ASN A 111 4.04 12.04 2.95
CA ASN A 111 3.78 11.65 1.56
C ASN A 111 3.62 12.85 0.62
N ARG A 112 2.94 13.92 1.05
CA ARG A 112 2.57 15.06 0.18
C ARG A 112 3.54 16.25 0.24
N ARG A 113 4.27 16.41 1.35
CA ARG A 113 5.30 17.45 1.57
C ARG A 113 6.62 16.80 2.00
N LYS A 114 7.10 15.86 1.18
CA LYS A 114 8.32 15.08 1.43
C LYS A 114 9.53 15.95 1.76
N ASP A 115 9.68 17.09 1.07
CA ASP A 115 10.85 17.96 1.26
C ASP A 115 10.93 18.59 2.66
N GLU A 116 9.77 18.82 3.28
CA GLU A 116 9.65 19.42 4.61
C GLU A 116 9.54 18.37 5.73
N TRP A 117 8.84 17.26 5.48
CA TRP A 117 8.40 16.32 6.53
C TRP A 117 9.06 14.94 6.49
N ARG A 118 9.80 14.60 5.42
CA ARG A 118 10.51 13.31 5.37
C ARG A 118 11.60 13.30 6.42
N ASP A 119 11.75 12.15 7.09
CA ASP A 119 12.82 11.97 8.05
C ASP A 119 14.19 12.16 7.37
N LYS A 120 15.03 13.03 7.93
CA LYS A 120 16.40 13.20 7.48
C LYS A 120 17.25 12.13 8.16
N GLN A 121 17.77 11.19 7.38
CA GLN A 121 18.77 10.24 7.87
C GLN A 121 20.16 10.83 7.67
N GLU A 122 20.74 11.34 8.75
CA GLU A 122 22.16 11.67 8.79
C GLU A 122 22.95 10.38 9.01
N HIS A 123 23.63 9.90 7.98
CA HIS A 123 24.54 8.77 8.09
C HIS A 123 25.93 9.31 8.45
N GLY A 124 26.27 9.29 9.73
CA GLY A 124 27.65 9.44 10.17
C GLY A 124 28.47 8.23 9.70
N ILE A 125 29.63 8.47 9.10
CA ILE A 125 30.57 7.38 8.79
C ILE A 125 31.44 7.14 10.01
N THR A 126 31.11 6.11 10.77
CA THR A 126 31.91 5.62 11.90
C THR A 126 32.95 4.61 11.43
N ASP A 127 34.13 4.59 12.07
CA ASP A 127 35.11 3.52 11.86
C ASP A 127 34.66 2.20 12.53
N LYS A 128 35.50 1.15 12.45
CA LYS A 128 35.21 -0.16 13.05
C LYS A 128 35.20 -0.15 14.59
N ASP A 129 35.80 0.87 15.18
CA ASP A 129 35.92 1.08 16.62
C ASP A 129 34.87 2.08 17.15
N GLY A 130 33.97 2.56 16.27
CA GLY A 130 32.86 3.44 16.63
C GLY A 130 33.24 4.92 16.73
N ASN A 131 34.40 5.33 16.21
CA ASN A 131 34.80 6.74 16.20
C ASN A 131 34.26 7.46 14.96
N ASP A 132 33.76 8.68 15.15
CA ASP A 132 33.32 9.55 14.06
C ASP A 132 34.53 9.91 13.18
N VAL A 133 34.50 9.47 11.92
CA VAL A 133 35.57 9.78 10.98
C VAL A 133 35.29 11.16 10.37
N LEU A 134 35.97 12.19 10.88
CA LEU A 134 36.09 13.48 10.21
C LEU A 134 36.92 13.29 8.92
N MET A 135 36.27 12.85 7.85
CA MET A 135 36.91 12.75 6.53
C MET A 135 37.05 14.15 5.91
N SER A 136 38.21 14.42 5.31
CA SER A 136 38.34 15.60 4.46
C SER A 136 37.41 15.47 3.24
N PRO A 137 36.95 16.58 2.64
CA PRO A 137 36.04 16.55 1.48
C PRO A 137 36.54 15.68 0.31
N VAL A 138 37.87 15.59 0.14
CA VAL A 138 38.51 14.79 -0.90
C VAL A 138 38.40 13.29 -0.61
N GLU A 139 38.63 12.87 0.63
CA GLU A 139 38.55 11.47 1.06
C GLU A 139 37.10 10.97 1.06
N ALA A 140 36.16 11.81 1.48
CA ALA A 140 34.73 11.52 1.39
C ALA A 140 34.30 11.31 -0.08
N GLY A 141 34.74 12.18 -1.00
CA GLY A 141 34.47 12.04 -2.43
C GLY A 141 35.01 10.74 -3.02
N GLN A 142 36.26 10.37 -2.69
CA GLN A 142 36.89 9.13 -3.15
C GLN A 142 36.17 7.88 -2.63
N LYS A 143 35.77 7.88 -1.36
CA LYS A 143 35.09 6.74 -0.72
C LYS A 143 33.67 6.57 -1.24
N THR A 144 32.94 7.67 -1.48
CA THR A 144 31.60 7.62 -2.10
C THR A 144 31.69 7.09 -3.53
N ALA A 145 32.68 7.54 -4.31
CA ALA A 145 32.94 7.02 -5.65
C ALA A 145 33.24 5.50 -5.63
N PHE A 146 34.08 5.06 -4.68
CA PHE A 146 34.39 3.64 -4.50
C PHE A 146 33.15 2.80 -4.15
N MET A 147 32.30 3.28 -3.24
CA MET A 147 31.06 2.61 -2.85
C MET A 147 30.07 2.48 -4.02
N LEU A 148 29.90 3.55 -4.81
CA LEU A 148 29.07 3.53 -6.01
C LEU A 148 29.61 2.56 -7.07
N GLN A 149 30.93 2.53 -7.27
CA GLN A 149 31.58 1.62 -8.21
C GLN A 149 31.42 0.16 -7.79
N LYS A 150 31.51 -0.13 -6.49
CA LYS A 150 31.30 -1.47 -5.93
C LYS A 150 29.84 -1.91 -6.00
N ALA A 151 28.88 -1.00 -5.73
CA ALA A 151 27.46 -1.26 -5.90
C ALA A 151 27.11 -1.56 -7.37
N ALA A 152 27.64 -0.78 -8.31
CA ALA A 152 27.48 -1.04 -9.75
C ALA A 152 28.08 -2.39 -10.16
N HIS A 153 29.19 -2.81 -9.56
CA HIS A 153 29.78 -4.13 -9.82
C HIS A 153 28.93 -5.28 -9.24
N GLN A 154 28.28 -5.08 -8.09
CA GLN A 154 27.34 -6.05 -7.53
C GLN A 154 26.07 -6.17 -8.37
N ILE A 155 25.55 -5.06 -8.89
CA ILE A 155 24.40 -5.05 -9.81
C ILE A 155 24.72 -5.82 -11.10
N LYS A 156 25.95 -5.71 -11.63
CA LYS A 156 26.39 -6.50 -12.79
C LYS A 156 26.57 -7.99 -12.52
N LYS A 157 26.80 -8.40 -11.27
CA LYS A 157 26.89 -9.82 -10.89
C LYS A 157 25.52 -10.48 -10.69
N VAL A 158 24.43 -9.71 -10.64
CA VAL A 158 23.04 -10.18 -10.52
C VAL A 158 22.26 -9.93 -11.84
N GLY A 159 22.96 -10.02 -12.98
CA GLY A 159 22.34 -10.19 -14.31
C GLY A 159 21.99 -11.68 -14.54
N PRO A 160 21.01 -11.98 -15.42
CA PRO A 160 20.15 -13.15 -15.31
C PRO A 160 20.94 -14.45 -15.37
N SER A 161 20.69 -15.30 -14.37
CA SER A 161 20.95 -16.73 -14.46
C SER A 161 19.98 -17.31 -15.49
N ASP A 162 20.35 -17.24 -16.77
CA ASP A 162 19.73 -18.02 -17.82
C ASP A 162 20.52 -19.33 -17.98
N GLN A 163 19.75 -20.43 -17.89
CA GLN A 163 20.07 -21.86 -18.05
C GLN A 163 20.56 -22.62 -16.81
#